data_AF-A0A660V668-F1
#
_entry.id   AF-A0A660V668-F1
#
_cell.length_a   1.000
_cell.length_b   1.000
_cell.length_c   1.000
_cell.angle_alpha   90.00
_cell.angle_beta   90.00
_cell.angle_gamma   90.00
#
_symmetry.space_group_name_H-M   'P 1'
#
loop_
_entity.id
_entity.type
_entity.pdbx_description
1 polymer ?
#
loop_
_entity_poly.entity_id
_entity_poly.type
_entity_poly.pdbx_seq_one_letter_code
_entity_poly.pdbx_strand_id
1 'polypeptide(L)'
;EKLPDGRLPHDLARRKIEAVSTTISLLATAFLNLAAESRKELPGKKTGSKAALYELTGPISEEKLRSLELRFHNLQSLYDTYVSTTETEVFDNDLPILRGHISVVLHLLRTARDFAHYYERHASPAVQESITTQEVEHGHEIHTTPADEKTDPKQKRLVEPEALLDTLVDYCISFTCQFLARAELLCREMLKRYTEIGTIEVSIPQYRGFHVRPSTLISKLVLHYGSEIKMKLGEEVYDAASPLELFRANEQINAHKRRSLAQEIICLDLIASGGGDKDLRMIVRAVIITLAERGKIIVYEQPLKIEEKAPQPDAKLIEQITDEIAKLQATGKIDIGTDIRAVFTGDKRALEDIELLAENGYGENNFGGNLSLPEQLTYLRQ
;
A
#
# COMPACT_ATOMS: atom_id res chain seq x y z
N GLU A 1 -34.57 22.55 -43.45
CA GLU A 1 -35.01 21.37 -42.67
C GLU A 1 -36.13 21.77 -41.73
N LYS A 2 -37.21 20.98 -41.63
CA LYS A 2 -38.17 21.09 -40.53
C LYS A 2 -37.63 20.25 -39.39
N LEU A 3 -37.20 20.89 -38.31
CA LEU A 3 -36.84 20.18 -37.08
C LEU A 3 -38.13 19.56 -36.49
N PRO A 4 -38.05 18.37 -35.88
CA PRO A 4 -39.20 17.74 -35.25
C PRO A 4 -39.73 18.62 -34.10
N ASP A 5 -41.06 18.67 -33.97
CA ASP A 5 -41.72 19.37 -32.87
C ASP A 5 -41.52 18.60 -31.56
N GLY A 6 -40.87 19.25 -30.60
CA GLY A 6 -40.64 18.72 -29.26
C GLY A 6 -39.49 19.43 -28.57
N ARG A 7 -39.73 19.95 -27.36
CA ARG A 7 -38.64 20.37 -26.47
C ARG A 7 -38.28 19.18 -25.59
N LEU A 8 -36.98 18.91 -25.46
CA LEU A 8 -36.52 18.01 -24.41
C LEU A 8 -36.98 18.55 -23.04
N PRO A 9 -37.27 17.68 -22.06
CA PRO A 9 -37.53 18.10 -20.69
C PRO A 9 -36.42 19.03 -20.20
N HIS A 10 -36.79 20.03 -19.39
CA HIS A 10 -35.81 20.99 -18.87
C HIS A 10 -34.77 20.31 -17.95
N ASP A 11 -35.20 19.23 -17.30
CA ASP A 11 -34.40 18.44 -16.38
C ASP A 11 -34.17 17.03 -16.91
N LEU A 12 -32.92 16.56 -16.84
CA LEU A 12 -32.58 15.17 -17.09
C LEU A 12 -33.10 14.30 -15.93
N ALA A 13 -33.78 13.19 -16.26
CA ALA A 13 -34.14 12.20 -15.25
C ALA A 13 -32.87 11.66 -14.57
N ARG A 14 -32.81 11.76 -13.24
CA ARG A 14 -31.64 11.32 -12.46
C ARG A 14 -31.55 9.81 -12.42
N ARG A 15 -30.32 9.30 -12.44
CA ARG A 15 -30.06 7.87 -12.31
C ARG A 15 -30.18 7.45 -10.84
N LYS A 16 -30.88 6.34 -10.59
CA LYS A 16 -30.82 5.62 -9.31
C LYS A 16 -29.67 4.62 -9.34
N ILE A 17 -28.95 4.52 -8.24
CA ILE A 17 -27.86 3.56 -8.07
C ILE A 17 -28.26 2.64 -6.93
N GLU A 18 -28.22 1.33 -7.14
CA GLU A 18 -28.54 0.34 -6.11
C GLU A 18 -27.39 0.18 -5.09
N ALA A 19 -26.13 0.37 -5.53
CA ALA A 19 -24.92 0.19 -4.72
C ALA A 19 -24.19 1.52 -4.40
N VAL A 20 -24.95 2.50 -3.88
CA VAL A 20 -24.42 3.85 -3.55
C VAL A 20 -23.20 3.81 -2.64
N SER A 21 -23.29 3.03 -1.56
CA SER A 21 -22.20 2.87 -0.59
C SER A 21 -20.92 2.41 -1.28
N THR A 22 -21.00 1.33 -2.08
CA THR A 22 -19.87 0.76 -2.81
C THR A 22 -19.20 1.76 -3.75
N THR A 23 -19.98 2.54 -4.51
CA THR A 23 -19.44 3.54 -5.44
C THR A 23 -18.71 4.68 -4.73
N ILE A 24 -19.31 5.23 -3.66
CA ILE A 24 -18.70 6.32 -2.88
C ILE A 24 -17.41 5.82 -2.21
N SER A 25 -17.49 4.64 -1.62
CA SER A 25 -16.38 3.95 -1.01
C SER A 25 -15.22 3.73 -1.99
N LEU A 26 -15.49 3.22 -3.19
CA LEU A 26 -14.49 3.02 -4.23
C LEU A 26 -13.80 4.34 -4.61
N LEU A 27 -14.57 5.41 -4.83
CA LEU A 27 -14.06 6.72 -5.21
C LEU A 27 -13.16 7.32 -4.10
N ALA A 28 -13.63 7.28 -2.85
CA ALA A 28 -12.88 7.81 -1.70
C ALA A 28 -11.58 7.02 -1.48
N THR A 29 -11.63 5.69 -1.54
CA THR A 29 -10.46 4.79 -1.51
C THR A 29 -9.48 5.11 -2.65
N ALA A 30 -9.97 5.25 -3.89
CA ALA A 30 -9.13 5.59 -5.04
C ALA A 30 -8.44 6.96 -4.88
N PHE A 31 -9.15 7.96 -4.34
CA PHE A 31 -8.56 9.26 -4.02
C PHE A 31 -7.44 9.13 -2.98
N LEU A 32 -7.68 8.42 -1.86
CA LEU A 32 -6.70 8.26 -0.78
C LEU A 32 -5.42 7.59 -1.27
N ASN A 33 -5.54 6.55 -2.10
CA ASN A 33 -4.39 5.88 -2.69
C ASN A 33 -3.59 6.82 -3.60
N LEU A 34 -4.29 7.54 -4.50
CA LEU A 34 -3.65 8.48 -5.40
C LEU A 34 -2.98 9.64 -4.65
N ALA A 35 -3.58 10.14 -3.58
CA ALA A 35 -2.99 11.17 -2.73
C ALA A 35 -1.72 10.66 -2.01
N ALA A 36 -1.73 9.41 -1.53
CA ALA A 36 -0.57 8.78 -0.91
C ALA A 36 0.59 8.57 -1.88
N GLU A 37 0.32 8.18 -3.13
CA GLU A 37 1.32 8.10 -4.21
C GLU A 37 1.88 9.48 -4.55
N SER A 38 1.00 10.47 -4.71
CA SER A 38 1.36 11.84 -5.05
C SER A 38 2.36 12.44 -4.05
N ARG A 39 2.21 12.14 -2.75
CA ARG A 39 3.17 12.59 -1.71
C ARG A 39 4.57 12.01 -1.83
N LYS A 40 4.72 10.81 -2.43
CA LYS A 40 6.04 10.21 -2.66
C LYS A 40 6.75 10.91 -3.82
N GLU A 41 5.98 11.42 -4.79
CA GLU A 41 6.49 12.05 -6.00
C GLU A 41 6.68 13.57 -5.85
N LEU A 42 5.83 14.23 -5.06
CA LEU A 42 5.85 15.69 -4.86
C LEU A 42 6.70 16.07 -3.65
N PRO A 43 7.54 17.12 -3.74
CA PRO A 43 8.32 17.58 -2.60
C PRO A 43 7.39 18.09 -1.50
N GLY A 44 7.54 17.53 -0.30
CA GLY A 44 6.92 18.08 0.90
C GLY A 44 7.40 19.52 1.14
N LYS A 45 6.59 20.32 1.84
CA LYS A 45 6.83 21.74 2.12
C LYS A 45 8.16 21.93 2.89
N LYS A 46 9.29 22.07 2.19
CA LYS A 46 10.58 22.42 2.78
C LYS A 46 10.86 23.90 2.56
N THR A 47 10.92 24.62 3.68
CA THR A 47 11.29 26.03 3.77
C THR A 47 12.78 26.22 3.50
N GLY A 48 13.13 26.90 2.41
CA GLY A 48 14.51 27.34 2.14
C GLY A 48 14.67 27.92 0.74
N SER A 49 14.77 29.25 0.65
CA SER A 49 14.93 30.00 -0.60
C SER A 49 16.29 29.73 -1.27
N LYS A 50 16.25 29.46 -2.58
CA LYS A 50 17.35 29.38 -3.57
C LYS A 50 18.20 28.11 -3.68
N ALA A 51 18.36 27.27 -2.66
CA ALA A 51 19.00 25.96 -2.83
C ALA A 51 18.07 24.93 -3.51
N ALA A 52 16.76 25.08 -3.30
CA ALA A 52 15.74 24.19 -3.86
C ALA A 52 15.65 24.27 -5.39
N LEU A 53 15.90 25.43 -6.01
CA LEU A 53 15.77 25.65 -7.45
C LEU A 53 16.78 24.83 -8.29
N TYR A 54 17.96 24.52 -7.74
CA TYR A 54 18.99 23.72 -8.41
C TYR A 54 18.82 22.21 -8.19
N GLU A 55 18.25 21.78 -7.07
CA GLU A 55 17.89 20.37 -6.85
C GLU A 55 16.55 19.98 -7.51
N LEU A 56 15.70 20.96 -7.87
CA LEU A 56 14.30 20.75 -8.29
C LEU A 56 14.11 20.07 -9.65
N THR A 57 15.11 20.12 -10.54
CA THR A 57 15.05 19.46 -11.87
C THR A 57 15.18 17.94 -11.79
N GLY A 58 15.41 17.36 -10.59
CA GLY A 58 15.34 15.92 -10.32
C GLY A 58 13.98 15.41 -9.78
N PRO A 59 13.35 16.06 -8.77
CA PRO A 59 12.10 15.61 -8.17
C PRO A 59 10.84 15.99 -8.97
N ILE A 60 10.71 17.19 -9.54
CA ILE A 60 9.52 17.62 -10.29
C ILE A 60 9.88 17.76 -11.77
N SER A 61 9.46 16.79 -12.59
CA SER A 61 9.63 16.84 -14.05
C SER A 61 8.28 16.88 -14.78
N GLU A 62 8.30 17.37 -16.02
CA GLU A 62 7.15 17.35 -16.92
C GLU A 62 6.53 15.95 -17.00
N GLU A 63 7.36 14.91 -17.11
CA GLU A 63 6.92 13.51 -17.20
C GLU A 63 6.15 13.07 -15.96
N LYS A 64 6.66 13.34 -14.75
CA LYS A 64 5.99 12.97 -13.49
C LYS A 64 4.67 13.72 -13.33
N LEU A 65 4.67 15.02 -13.62
CA LEU A 65 3.47 15.86 -13.53
C LEU A 65 2.39 15.39 -14.52
N ARG A 66 2.78 15.02 -15.74
CA ARG A 66 1.89 14.44 -16.76
C ARG A 66 1.32 13.09 -16.30
N SER A 67 2.12 12.25 -15.64
CA SER A 67 1.63 10.98 -15.05
C SER A 67 0.61 11.22 -13.93
N LEU A 68 0.86 12.17 -13.04
CA LEU A 68 -0.09 12.56 -11.98
C LEU A 68 -1.38 13.15 -12.56
N GLU A 69 -1.28 14.07 -13.53
CA GLU A 69 -2.42 14.67 -14.22
C GLU A 69 -3.34 13.59 -14.82
N LEU A 70 -2.77 12.60 -15.52
CA LEU A 70 -3.54 11.51 -16.11
C LEU A 70 -4.29 10.68 -15.05
N ARG A 71 -3.65 10.38 -13.92
CA ARG A 71 -4.29 9.64 -12.82
C ARG A 71 -5.46 10.43 -12.20
N PHE A 72 -5.31 11.73 -11.98
CA PHE A 72 -6.40 12.58 -11.50
C PHE A 72 -7.52 12.76 -12.52
N HIS A 73 -7.20 12.79 -13.82
CA HIS A 73 -8.21 12.79 -14.87
C HIS A 73 -9.04 11.50 -14.87
N ASN A 74 -8.39 10.33 -14.68
CA ASN A 74 -9.09 9.06 -14.56
C ASN A 74 -10.00 9.02 -13.33
N LEU A 75 -9.54 9.56 -12.21
CA LEU A 75 -10.35 9.68 -10.99
C LEU A 75 -11.57 10.58 -11.19
N GLN A 76 -11.40 11.71 -11.88
CA GLN A 76 -12.52 12.57 -12.26
C GLN A 76 -13.50 11.85 -13.20
N SER A 77 -12.99 11.09 -14.16
CA SER A 77 -13.81 10.30 -15.09
C SER A 77 -14.61 9.22 -14.36
N LEU A 78 -14.04 8.60 -13.32
CA LEU A 78 -14.72 7.63 -12.47
C LEU A 78 -15.89 8.30 -11.72
N TYR A 79 -15.67 9.49 -11.15
CA TYR A 79 -16.75 10.28 -10.57
C TYR A 79 -17.85 10.59 -11.59
N ASP A 80 -17.47 11.15 -12.74
CA ASP A 80 -18.43 11.61 -13.75
C ASP A 80 -19.23 10.43 -14.34
N THR A 81 -18.64 9.22 -14.40
CA THR A 81 -19.32 8.01 -14.88
C THR A 81 -20.34 7.48 -13.88
N TYR A 82 -19.92 7.31 -12.62
CA TYR A 82 -20.68 6.56 -11.63
C TYR A 82 -21.44 7.42 -10.62
N VAL A 83 -21.13 8.70 -10.48
CA VAL A 83 -21.75 9.58 -9.45
C VAL A 83 -22.49 10.75 -10.08
N SER A 84 -21.93 11.37 -11.11
CA SER A 84 -22.55 12.55 -11.71
C SER A 84 -23.96 12.26 -12.23
N THR A 85 -24.89 13.20 -12.04
CA THR A 85 -26.31 13.15 -12.44
C THR A 85 -27.14 12.06 -11.75
N THR A 86 -26.70 11.61 -10.58
CA THR A 86 -27.41 10.62 -9.77
C THR A 86 -28.19 11.28 -8.64
N GLU A 87 -29.17 10.57 -8.07
CA GLU A 87 -29.85 11.06 -6.87
C GLU A 87 -28.87 11.24 -5.69
N THR A 88 -27.91 10.32 -5.56
CA THR A 88 -26.89 10.34 -4.52
C THR A 88 -26.06 11.62 -4.50
N GLU A 89 -25.61 12.10 -5.66
CA GLU A 89 -24.83 13.34 -5.76
C GLU A 89 -25.56 14.55 -5.16
N VAL A 90 -26.89 14.53 -5.20
CA VAL A 90 -27.72 15.62 -4.64
C VAL A 90 -27.98 15.42 -3.15
N PHE A 91 -28.06 14.18 -2.68
CA PHE A 91 -28.30 13.89 -1.27
C PHE A 91 -27.04 13.99 -0.41
N ASP A 92 -25.86 13.66 -0.95
CA ASP A 92 -24.59 13.74 -0.23
C ASP A 92 -23.76 14.95 -0.68
N ASN A 93 -23.78 16.01 0.12
CA ASN A 93 -23.08 17.26 -0.17
C ASN A 93 -21.55 17.10 -0.27
N ASP A 94 -20.99 16.01 0.27
CA ASP A 94 -19.54 15.77 0.21
C ASP A 94 -19.08 15.33 -1.19
N LEU A 95 -19.96 14.75 -2.01
CA LEU A 95 -19.61 14.27 -3.35
C LEU A 95 -19.25 15.42 -4.32
N PRO A 96 -20.07 16.47 -4.46
CA PRO A 96 -19.69 17.65 -5.23
C PRO A 96 -18.41 18.31 -4.72
N ILE A 97 -18.18 18.31 -3.41
CA ILE A 97 -16.96 18.87 -2.79
C ILE A 97 -15.75 18.03 -3.22
N LEU A 98 -15.81 16.70 -3.08
CA LEU A 98 -14.75 15.78 -3.49
C LEU A 98 -14.43 15.93 -4.99
N ARG A 99 -15.45 16.02 -5.84
CA ARG A 99 -15.27 16.30 -7.28
C ARG A 99 -14.57 17.63 -7.52
N GLY A 100 -14.94 18.66 -6.78
CA GLY A 100 -14.27 19.96 -6.80
C GLY A 100 -12.79 19.85 -6.46
N HIS A 101 -12.43 19.11 -5.40
CA HIS A 101 -11.04 18.85 -5.04
C HIS A 101 -10.27 18.11 -6.16
N ILE A 102 -10.85 17.05 -6.74
CA ILE A 102 -10.25 16.31 -7.85
C ILE A 102 -9.96 17.25 -9.03
N SER A 103 -10.95 18.07 -9.42
CA SER A 103 -10.82 19.00 -10.54
C SER A 103 -9.77 20.08 -10.28
N VAL A 104 -9.73 20.67 -9.08
CA VAL A 104 -8.71 21.67 -8.73
C VAL A 104 -7.30 21.07 -8.80
N VAL A 105 -7.11 19.88 -8.23
CA VAL A 105 -5.81 19.17 -8.29
C VAL A 105 -5.41 18.88 -9.73
N LEU A 106 -6.33 18.36 -10.55
CA LEU A 106 -6.10 18.11 -11.98
C LEU A 106 -5.62 19.37 -12.71
N HIS A 107 -6.29 20.49 -12.51
CA HIS A 107 -5.95 21.74 -13.20
C HIS A 107 -4.65 22.36 -12.70
N LEU A 108 -4.35 22.28 -11.39
CA LEU A 108 -3.06 22.72 -10.86
C LEU A 108 -1.90 21.88 -11.40
N LEU A 109 -2.07 20.56 -11.51
CA LEU A 109 -1.07 19.66 -12.10
C LEU A 109 -0.86 19.95 -13.59
N ARG A 110 -1.94 20.25 -14.34
CA ARG A 110 -1.84 20.65 -15.74
C ARG A 110 -1.05 21.94 -15.92
N THR A 111 -1.33 22.97 -15.12
CA THR A 111 -0.55 24.22 -15.14
C THR A 111 0.91 23.96 -14.74
N ALA A 112 1.14 23.15 -13.72
CA ALA A 112 2.48 22.77 -13.28
C ALA A 112 3.27 22.07 -14.41
N ARG A 113 2.63 21.14 -15.13
CA ARG A 113 3.23 20.44 -16.27
C ARG A 113 3.64 21.43 -17.36
N ASP A 114 2.77 22.37 -17.71
CA ASP A 114 3.06 23.35 -18.75
C ASP A 114 4.25 24.26 -18.36
N PHE A 115 4.36 24.63 -17.07
CA PHE A 115 5.50 25.37 -16.54
C PHE A 115 6.79 24.54 -16.54
N ALA A 116 6.72 23.27 -16.12
CA ALA A 116 7.86 22.36 -16.14
C ALA A 116 8.35 22.12 -17.58
N HIS A 117 7.44 21.85 -18.53
CA HIS A 117 7.77 21.70 -19.95
C HIS A 117 8.50 22.94 -20.47
N TYR A 118 7.96 24.14 -20.23
CA TYR A 118 8.60 25.36 -20.70
C TYR A 118 9.99 25.55 -20.08
N TYR A 119 10.12 25.32 -18.78
CA TYR A 119 11.41 25.40 -18.11
C TYR A 119 12.42 24.40 -18.69
N GLU A 120 12.06 23.12 -18.80
CA GLU A 120 12.92 22.05 -19.30
C GLU A 120 13.33 22.24 -20.77
N ARG A 121 12.40 22.67 -21.62
CA ARG A 121 12.62 22.75 -23.08
C ARG A 121 13.12 24.10 -23.57
N HIS A 122 12.85 25.18 -22.85
CA HIS A 122 13.05 26.53 -23.37
C HIS A 122 13.79 27.47 -22.41
N ALA A 123 13.73 27.25 -21.09
CA ALA A 123 14.23 28.20 -20.10
C ALA A 123 15.44 27.71 -19.29
N SER A 124 15.82 26.44 -19.43
CA SER A 124 16.90 25.82 -18.66
C SER A 124 18.29 26.36 -19.04
N PRO A 125 19.22 26.49 -18.08
CA PRO A 125 20.58 27.00 -18.35
C PRO A 125 21.32 26.25 -19.46
N ALA A 126 21.17 24.92 -19.54
CA ALA A 126 21.79 24.09 -20.57
C ALA A 126 21.25 24.37 -21.99
N VAL A 127 19.95 24.65 -22.12
CA VAL A 127 19.35 25.06 -23.39
C VAL A 127 19.90 26.42 -23.80
N GLN A 128 20.08 27.32 -22.83
CA GLN A 128 20.62 28.64 -23.09
C GLN A 128 22.10 28.58 -23.54
N GLU A 129 22.94 27.76 -22.90
CA GLU A 129 24.32 27.54 -23.34
C GLU A 129 24.39 26.98 -24.77
N SER A 130 23.47 26.09 -25.16
CA SER A 130 23.41 25.51 -26.51
C SER A 130 22.98 26.52 -27.59
N ILE A 131 22.07 27.46 -27.28
CA ILE A 131 21.67 28.54 -28.19
C ILE A 131 22.82 29.54 -28.35
N THR A 132 23.46 29.91 -27.25
CA THR A 132 24.55 30.90 -27.26
C THR A 132 25.80 30.36 -27.99
N THR A 133 26.03 29.05 -27.99
CA THR A 133 27.14 28.43 -28.72
C THR A 133 26.86 28.26 -30.22
N GLN A 134 25.62 27.96 -30.62
CA GLN A 134 25.23 27.89 -32.04
C GLN A 134 25.30 29.24 -32.76
N GLU A 135 25.00 30.35 -32.06
CA GLU A 135 25.11 31.71 -32.59
C GLU A 135 26.56 32.16 -32.83
N VAL A 136 27.52 31.60 -32.09
CA VAL A 136 28.95 31.93 -32.24
C VAL A 136 29.60 31.13 -33.38
N GLU A 137 29.08 29.95 -33.72
CA GLU A 137 29.60 29.14 -34.84
C GLU A 137 29.05 29.56 -36.21
N HIS A 138 27.86 30.17 -36.30
CA HIS A 138 27.28 30.66 -37.56
C HIS A 138 27.54 32.17 -37.78
N GLY A 139 28.81 32.58 -37.68
CA GLY A 139 29.26 33.90 -38.10
C GLY A 139 29.02 34.13 -39.60
N HIS A 140 27.82 34.58 -39.96
CA HIS A 140 27.54 35.07 -41.31
C HIS A 140 27.92 36.56 -41.37
N GLU A 141 29.01 36.84 -42.06
CA GLU A 141 29.35 38.18 -42.53
C GLU A 141 28.20 38.70 -43.40
N ILE A 142 27.41 39.63 -42.86
CA ILE A 142 26.51 40.44 -43.68
C ILE A 142 26.87 41.90 -43.48
N HIS A 143 27.24 42.53 -44.59
CA HIS A 143 27.59 43.94 -44.75
C HIS A 143 26.68 44.88 -43.94
N THR A 144 27.31 45.71 -43.12
CA THR A 144 26.71 46.83 -42.41
C THR A 144 26.30 47.94 -43.36
N THR A 145 25.02 48.30 -43.35
CA THR A 145 24.53 49.63 -43.76
C THR A 145 24.07 50.37 -42.49
N PRO A 146 24.49 51.64 -42.28
CA PRO A 146 24.24 52.35 -41.03
C PRO A 146 22.91 53.09 -41.09
N ALA A 147 21.79 52.37 -41.02
CA ALA A 147 20.46 52.96 -40.85
C ALA A 147 19.41 51.89 -40.48
N ASP A 148 19.56 51.27 -39.31
CA ASP A 148 18.46 50.70 -38.52
C ASP A 148 19.05 50.25 -37.17
N GLU A 149 19.20 51.22 -36.27
CA GLU A 149 19.42 50.93 -34.86
C GLU A 149 18.14 50.31 -34.27
N LYS A 150 18.33 49.21 -33.53
CA LYS A 150 17.41 48.55 -32.58
C LYS A 150 16.62 47.35 -33.10
N THR A 151 17.32 46.32 -33.56
CA THR A 151 16.93 44.94 -33.22
C THR A 151 17.99 44.35 -32.30
N ASP A 152 17.68 44.33 -31.01
CA ASP A 152 18.48 43.76 -29.92
C ASP A 152 18.60 42.23 -30.15
N PRO A 153 19.81 41.65 -30.30
CA PRO A 153 19.99 40.24 -30.65
C PRO A 153 19.72 39.29 -29.49
N LYS A 154 19.36 39.79 -28.30
CA LYS A 154 18.80 38.95 -27.25
C LYS A 154 17.36 38.63 -27.60
N GLN A 155 17.10 37.43 -28.09
CA GLN A 155 15.76 36.84 -28.10
C GLN A 155 15.14 37.04 -26.71
N LYS A 156 14.27 38.04 -26.59
CA LYS A 156 13.82 38.58 -25.31
C LYS A 156 13.11 37.47 -24.56
N ARG A 157 13.67 37.02 -23.44
CA ARG A 157 13.03 36.03 -22.56
C ARG A 157 11.59 36.50 -22.30
N LEU A 158 10.61 35.71 -22.75
CA LEU A 158 9.20 36.04 -22.54
C LEU A 158 8.82 35.86 -21.06
N VAL A 159 9.50 34.95 -20.36
CA VAL A 159 9.30 34.62 -18.95
C VAL A 159 10.67 34.39 -18.29
N GLU A 160 10.86 34.94 -17.09
CA GLU A 160 12.08 34.68 -16.31
C GLU A 160 12.03 33.27 -15.66
N PRO A 161 13.05 32.41 -15.87
CA PRO A 161 13.04 31.03 -15.41
C PRO A 161 12.86 30.88 -13.90
N GLU A 162 13.49 31.73 -13.10
CA GLU A 162 13.43 31.69 -11.64
C GLU A 162 12.02 32.02 -11.15
N ALA A 163 11.39 33.06 -11.70
CA ALA A 163 10.02 33.44 -11.36
C ALA A 163 8.99 32.36 -11.76
N LEU A 164 9.24 31.67 -12.88
CA LEU A 164 8.42 30.55 -13.33
C LEU A 164 8.54 29.36 -12.36
N LEU A 165 9.76 29.00 -11.94
CA LEU A 165 9.97 27.94 -10.97
C LEU A 165 9.37 28.27 -9.60
N ASP A 166 9.52 29.52 -9.13
CA ASP A 166 8.88 29.96 -7.90
C ASP A 166 7.35 29.80 -8.00
N THR A 167 6.75 30.19 -9.13
CA THR A 167 5.30 30.02 -9.34
C THR A 167 4.91 28.54 -9.44
N LEU A 168 5.71 27.71 -10.11
CA LEU A 168 5.50 26.27 -10.17
C LEU A 168 5.44 25.66 -8.76
N VAL A 169 6.44 25.95 -7.92
CA VAL A 169 6.57 25.36 -6.58
C VAL A 169 5.60 25.99 -5.59
N ASP A 170 5.67 27.30 -5.39
CA ASP A 170 5.00 28.00 -4.30
C ASP A 170 3.50 28.16 -4.55
N TYR A 171 3.09 28.12 -5.82
CA TYR A 171 1.68 28.10 -6.19
C TYR A 171 1.22 26.70 -6.59
N CYS A 172 1.63 26.18 -7.75
CA CYS A 172 0.97 24.99 -8.32
C CYS A 172 1.15 23.76 -7.43
N ILE A 173 2.38 23.43 -7.04
CA ILE A 173 2.67 22.26 -6.20
C ILE A 173 2.17 22.46 -4.77
N SER A 174 2.40 23.64 -4.19
CA SER A 174 1.94 23.97 -2.83
C SER A 174 0.43 23.85 -2.69
N PHE A 175 -0.35 24.43 -3.60
CA PHE A 175 -1.81 24.31 -3.57
C PHE A 175 -2.27 22.89 -3.89
N THR A 176 -1.61 22.17 -4.80
CA THR A 176 -1.90 20.75 -5.05
C THR A 176 -1.81 19.95 -3.74
N CYS A 177 -0.70 20.06 -3.01
CA CYS A 177 -0.52 19.39 -1.73
C CYS A 177 -1.58 19.78 -0.69
N GLN A 178 -2.00 21.06 -0.65
CA GLN A 178 -3.05 21.52 0.26
C GLN A 178 -4.43 20.94 -0.07
N PHE A 179 -4.81 20.91 -1.36
CA PHE A 179 -6.08 20.36 -1.80
C PHE A 179 -6.13 18.84 -1.61
N LEU A 180 -5.01 18.14 -1.84
CA LEU A 180 -4.87 16.72 -1.52
C LEU A 180 -5.12 16.46 -0.03
N ALA A 181 -4.38 17.12 0.87
CA ALA A 181 -4.50 16.90 2.31
C ALA A 181 -5.91 17.15 2.85
N ARG A 182 -6.60 18.20 2.34
CA ARG A 182 -7.99 18.49 2.74
C ARG A 182 -8.98 17.44 2.23
N ALA A 183 -8.83 16.99 0.99
CA ALA A 183 -9.70 15.96 0.43
C ALA A 183 -9.47 14.57 1.06
N GLU A 184 -8.26 14.28 1.55
CA GLU A 184 -8.02 13.04 2.30
C GLU A 184 -8.84 12.99 3.60
N LEU A 185 -8.92 14.10 4.33
CA LEU A 185 -9.78 14.19 5.52
C LEU A 185 -11.24 13.96 5.14
N LEU A 186 -11.71 14.62 4.06
CA LEU A 186 -13.06 14.42 3.54
C LEU A 186 -13.33 12.95 3.19
N CYS A 187 -12.45 12.30 2.43
CA CYS A 187 -12.60 10.90 2.04
C CYS A 187 -12.68 9.96 3.24
N ARG A 188 -11.87 10.21 4.29
CA ARG A 188 -11.91 9.42 5.52
C ARG A 188 -13.24 9.57 6.27
N GLU A 189 -13.77 10.78 6.35
CA GLU A 189 -15.09 11.01 6.98
C GLU A 189 -16.24 10.44 6.13
N MET A 190 -16.16 10.54 4.80
CA MET A 190 -17.11 9.89 3.90
C MET A 190 -17.11 8.37 4.11
N LEU A 191 -15.94 7.72 4.11
CA LEU A 191 -15.82 6.27 4.30
C LEU A 191 -16.48 5.84 5.63
N LYS A 192 -16.25 6.54 6.73
CA LYS A 192 -16.89 6.23 8.03
C LYS A 192 -18.42 6.18 7.97
N ARG A 193 -19.07 7.02 7.16
CA ARG A 193 -20.54 7.06 7.04
C ARG A 193 -21.11 5.86 6.27
N TYR A 194 -20.31 5.26 5.40
CA TYR A 194 -20.72 4.17 4.51
C TYR A 194 -20.09 2.82 4.89
N THR A 195 -19.18 2.80 5.88
CA THR A 195 -18.58 1.58 6.41
C THR A 195 -19.62 0.77 7.17
N GLU A 196 -19.95 -0.40 6.63
CA GLU A 196 -20.62 -1.44 7.38
C GLU A 196 -19.60 -2.22 8.21
N ILE A 197 -19.80 -2.27 9.52
CA ILE A 197 -18.95 -3.03 10.43
C ILE A 197 -19.41 -4.50 10.42
N GLY A 198 -18.48 -5.40 10.16
CA GLY A 198 -18.65 -6.84 10.25
C GLY A 198 -17.60 -7.49 11.13
N THR A 199 -17.73 -8.82 11.26
CA THR A 199 -16.76 -9.68 11.94
C THR A 199 -16.61 -10.96 11.14
N ILE A 200 -15.37 -11.39 10.93
CA ILE A 200 -15.03 -12.70 10.34
C ILE A 200 -14.08 -13.44 11.27
N GLU A 201 -14.06 -14.76 11.15
CA GLU A 201 -13.10 -15.61 11.84
C GLU A 201 -12.33 -16.41 10.80
N VAL A 202 -11.00 -16.29 10.77
CA VAL A 202 -10.13 -16.94 9.77
C VAL A 202 -8.99 -17.70 10.44
N SER A 203 -8.54 -18.79 9.83
CA SER A 203 -7.33 -19.50 10.31
C SER A 203 -6.11 -18.60 10.18
N ILE A 204 -5.18 -18.65 11.14
CA ILE A 204 -3.90 -17.94 11.01
C ILE A 204 -3.04 -18.53 9.87
N PRO A 205 -2.01 -17.81 9.38
CA PRO A 205 -1.10 -18.36 8.39
C PRO A 205 -0.41 -19.62 8.92
N GLN A 206 -0.40 -20.68 8.11
CA GLN A 206 0.12 -21.98 8.49
C GLN A 206 1.65 -21.95 8.66
N TYR A 207 2.34 -21.29 7.73
CA TYR A 207 3.79 -21.13 7.78
C TYR A 207 4.16 -20.02 8.76
N ARG A 208 4.61 -20.38 9.97
CA ARG A 208 5.15 -19.47 10.99
C ARG A 208 4.20 -18.34 11.47
N GLY A 209 2.90 -18.43 11.20
CA GLY A 209 1.94 -17.40 11.63
C GLY A 209 2.11 -16.07 10.89
N PHE A 210 1.79 -14.98 11.56
CA PHE A 210 1.82 -13.62 10.99
C PHE A 210 3.24 -13.07 10.87
N HIS A 211 4.07 -13.65 9.99
CA HIS A 211 5.41 -13.14 9.68
C HIS A 211 5.36 -12.04 8.62
N VAL A 212 6.48 -11.75 7.97
CA VAL A 212 6.67 -10.57 7.10
C VAL A 212 5.61 -10.50 6.02
N ARG A 213 5.40 -11.59 5.29
CA ARG A 213 4.55 -11.57 4.11
C ARG A 213 3.06 -11.49 4.46
N PRO A 214 2.48 -12.39 5.28
CA PRO A 214 1.07 -12.30 5.67
C PRO A 214 0.73 -10.96 6.34
N SER A 215 1.56 -10.50 7.28
CA SER A 215 1.33 -9.25 8.00
C SER A 215 1.38 -8.02 7.09
N THR A 216 2.30 -8.02 6.13
CA THR A 216 2.40 -6.92 5.15
C THR A 216 1.20 -6.91 4.19
N LEU A 217 0.74 -8.07 3.73
CA LEU A 217 -0.41 -8.17 2.83
C LEU A 217 -1.70 -7.70 3.52
N ILE A 218 -1.95 -8.14 4.75
CA ILE A 218 -3.09 -7.67 5.54
C ILE A 218 -3.00 -6.17 5.80
N SER A 219 -1.85 -5.66 6.25
CA SER A 219 -1.68 -4.23 6.48
C SER A 219 -1.89 -3.40 5.21
N LYS A 220 -1.32 -3.81 4.07
CA LYS A 220 -1.55 -3.15 2.77
C LYS A 220 -3.03 -3.15 2.39
N LEU A 221 -3.73 -4.25 2.61
CA LEU A 221 -5.16 -4.37 2.35
C LEU A 221 -5.97 -3.41 3.23
N VAL A 222 -5.73 -3.40 4.53
CA VAL A 222 -6.41 -2.48 5.47
C VAL A 222 -6.15 -1.02 5.09
N LEU A 223 -4.89 -0.69 4.76
CA LEU A 223 -4.49 0.65 4.34
C LEU A 223 -5.10 1.05 2.99
N HIS A 224 -5.27 0.11 2.07
CA HIS A 224 -5.91 0.33 0.77
C HIS A 224 -7.33 0.85 0.97
N TYR A 225 -8.14 0.18 1.80
CA TYR A 225 -9.51 0.61 2.08
C TYR A 225 -9.60 1.86 2.96
N GLY A 226 -8.54 2.19 3.71
CA GLY A 226 -8.49 3.36 4.58
C GLY A 226 -9.36 3.26 5.83
N SER A 227 -9.88 2.06 6.13
CA SER A 227 -10.77 1.75 7.26
C SER A 227 -10.01 1.20 8.46
N GLU A 228 -10.60 1.29 9.65
CA GLU A 228 -10.07 0.65 10.85
C GLU A 228 -10.46 -0.83 10.91
N ILE A 229 -9.47 -1.71 11.03
CA ILE A 229 -9.66 -3.15 11.20
C ILE A 229 -8.86 -3.61 12.41
N LYS A 230 -9.51 -4.32 13.33
CA LYS A 230 -8.87 -4.92 14.51
C LYS A 230 -8.87 -6.42 14.39
N MET A 231 -7.74 -7.03 14.76
CA MET A 231 -7.61 -8.48 14.88
C MET A 231 -7.61 -8.85 16.37
N LYS A 232 -8.51 -9.75 16.78
CA LYS A 232 -8.53 -10.34 18.11
C LYS A 232 -7.97 -11.76 18.05
N LEU A 233 -7.06 -12.08 18.97
CA LEU A 233 -6.53 -13.41 19.17
C LEU A 233 -6.53 -13.72 20.67
N GLY A 234 -7.36 -14.66 21.11
CA GLY A 234 -7.62 -14.86 22.54
C GLY A 234 -8.17 -13.58 23.18
N GLU A 235 -7.51 -13.06 24.21
CA GLU A 235 -7.92 -11.82 24.90
C GLU A 235 -7.23 -10.55 24.35
N GLU A 236 -6.21 -10.69 23.50
CA GLU A 236 -5.49 -9.55 22.95
C GLU A 236 -6.11 -9.03 21.65
N VAL A 237 -5.98 -7.72 21.44
CA VAL A 237 -6.43 -7.01 20.24
C VAL A 237 -5.24 -6.30 19.60
N TYR A 238 -5.12 -6.45 18.29
CA TYR A 238 -4.04 -5.94 17.47
C TYR A 238 -4.59 -5.04 16.37
N ASP A 239 -3.82 -4.03 15.99
CA ASP A 239 -4.17 -3.16 14.87
C ASP A 239 -3.74 -3.79 13.54
N ALA A 240 -4.71 -4.19 12.70
CA ALA A 240 -4.41 -4.91 11.46
C ALA A 240 -3.74 -4.02 10.39
N ALA A 241 -3.83 -2.70 10.53
CA ALA A 241 -3.10 -1.75 9.69
C ALA A 241 -1.59 -1.74 9.98
N SER A 242 -1.14 -2.27 11.13
CA SER A 242 0.26 -2.29 11.54
C SER A 242 0.85 -3.70 11.38
N PRO A 243 1.82 -3.90 10.46
CA PRO A 243 2.49 -5.19 10.34
C PRO A 243 3.16 -5.62 11.66
N LEU A 244 3.70 -4.65 12.42
CA LEU A 244 4.36 -4.88 13.72
C LEU A 244 3.39 -5.42 14.79
N GLU A 245 2.15 -4.93 14.82
CA GLU A 245 1.14 -5.47 15.74
C GLU A 245 0.74 -6.89 15.35
N LEU A 246 0.57 -7.17 14.06
CA LEU A 246 0.31 -8.53 13.59
C LEU A 246 1.47 -9.48 13.90
N PHE A 247 2.72 -9.03 13.73
CA PHE A 247 3.91 -9.77 14.13
C PHE A 247 3.93 -10.11 15.63
N ARG A 248 3.56 -9.14 16.47
CA ARG A 248 3.50 -9.31 17.94
C ARG A 248 2.54 -10.43 18.33
N ALA A 249 1.45 -10.63 17.58
CA ALA A 249 0.52 -11.73 17.82
C ALA A 249 1.17 -13.13 17.76
N ASN A 250 2.33 -13.28 17.08
CA ASN A 250 3.06 -14.54 17.05
C ASN A 250 3.58 -14.98 18.42
N GLU A 251 3.79 -14.06 19.37
CA GLU A 251 4.16 -14.44 20.73
C GLU A 251 3.10 -15.36 21.35
N GLN A 252 1.83 -14.97 21.20
CA GLN A 252 0.69 -15.74 21.68
C GLN A 252 0.45 -17.00 20.85
N ILE A 253 0.59 -16.94 19.52
CA ILE A 253 0.48 -18.11 18.63
C ILE A 253 1.52 -19.16 19.02
N ASN A 254 2.79 -18.76 19.15
CA ASN A 254 3.88 -19.67 19.47
C ASN A 254 3.74 -20.22 20.90
N ALA A 255 3.25 -19.42 21.85
CA ALA A 255 2.91 -19.91 23.18
C ALA A 255 1.79 -20.98 23.13
N HIS A 256 0.74 -20.77 22.34
CA HIS A 256 -0.34 -21.76 22.18
C HIS A 256 0.16 -23.04 21.51
N LYS A 257 0.90 -22.92 20.40
CA LYS A 257 1.53 -24.05 19.68
C LYS A 257 2.36 -24.91 20.64
N ARG A 258 3.21 -24.30 21.47
CA ARG A 258 4.03 -25.03 22.46
C ARG A 258 3.20 -25.76 23.52
N ARG A 259 2.14 -25.12 24.04
CA ARG A 259 1.25 -25.78 25.03
C ARG A 259 0.51 -26.97 24.44
N SER A 260 -0.03 -26.81 23.22
CA SER A 260 -0.74 -27.88 22.51
C SER A 260 0.18 -29.06 22.22
N LEU A 261 1.42 -28.79 21.77
CA LEU A 261 2.43 -29.82 21.57
C LEU A 261 2.75 -30.59 22.85
N ALA A 262 2.98 -29.89 23.96
CA ALA A 262 3.28 -30.53 25.25
C ALA A 262 2.14 -31.45 25.70
N GLN A 263 0.89 -31.03 25.52
CA GLN A 263 -0.29 -31.86 25.79
C GLN A 263 -0.33 -33.10 24.89
N GLU A 264 -0.06 -32.96 23.59
CA GLU A 264 -0.03 -34.08 22.66
C GLU A 264 1.05 -35.10 23.03
N ILE A 265 2.26 -34.66 23.42
CA ILE A 265 3.34 -35.54 23.88
C ILE A 265 2.91 -36.37 25.10
N ILE A 266 2.18 -35.75 26.05
CA ILE A 266 1.64 -36.42 27.24
C ILE A 266 0.55 -37.42 26.84
N CYS A 267 -0.44 -36.99 26.05
CA CYS A 267 -1.58 -37.82 25.65
C CYS A 267 -1.17 -39.06 24.85
N LEU A 268 -0.08 -38.96 24.08
CA LEU A 268 0.43 -40.05 23.26
C LEU A 268 1.42 -40.97 23.99
N ASP A 269 1.70 -40.69 25.27
CA ASP A 269 2.64 -41.43 26.11
C ASP A 269 3.99 -41.72 25.42
N LEU A 270 4.46 -40.73 24.65
CA LEU A 270 5.68 -40.85 23.85
C LEU A 270 6.95 -40.94 24.71
N ILE A 271 6.81 -40.70 26.02
CA ILE A 271 7.91 -40.66 26.98
C ILE A 271 8.01 -42.00 27.75
N ALA A 272 6.91 -42.70 28.06
CA ALA A 272 6.99 -43.98 28.80
C ALA A 272 7.43 -45.17 27.94
N SER A 273 7.35 -45.05 26.61
CA SER A 273 7.64 -46.14 25.65
C SER A 273 9.14 -46.44 25.45
N GLY A 274 10.04 -45.70 26.11
CA GLY A 274 11.49 -45.70 25.84
C GLY A 274 12.36 -46.10 27.02
N GLY A 275 12.14 -47.28 27.61
CA GLY A 275 13.00 -47.81 28.67
C GLY A 275 14.45 -48.04 28.23
N GLY A 276 15.39 -47.52 29.01
CA GLY A 276 16.82 -47.89 29.04
C GLY A 276 17.75 -47.11 28.10
N ASP A 277 18.66 -46.31 28.68
CA ASP A 277 19.94 -45.84 28.11
C ASP A 277 19.90 -45.14 26.72
N LYS A 278 18.78 -44.51 26.36
CA LYS A 278 18.68 -43.74 25.12
C LYS A 278 19.13 -42.29 25.35
N ASP A 279 20.10 -41.86 24.54
CA ASP A 279 20.51 -40.45 24.41
C ASP A 279 19.28 -39.56 24.12
N LEU A 280 19.20 -38.40 24.79
CA LEU A 280 18.12 -37.41 24.65
C LEU A 280 17.87 -37.07 23.18
N ARG A 281 18.95 -36.99 22.38
CA ARG A 281 18.88 -36.75 20.94
C ARG A 281 17.99 -37.78 20.22
N MET A 282 18.12 -39.06 20.56
CA MET A 282 17.34 -40.13 19.94
C MET A 282 15.87 -40.08 20.36
N ILE A 283 15.61 -39.72 21.61
CA ILE A 283 14.25 -39.55 22.13
C ILE A 283 13.56 -38.38 21.42
N VAL A 284 14.19 -37.20 21.37
CA VAL A 284 13.65 -36.02 20.67
C VAL A 284 13.39 -36.33 19.20
N ARG A 285 14.32 -37.02 18.53
CA ARG A 285 14.15 -37.40 17.12
C ARG A 285 12.97 -38.34 16.91
N ALA A 286 12.80 -39.35 17.78
CA ALA A 286 11.66 -40.26 17.71
C ALA A 286 10.33 -39.52 17.90
N VAL A 287 10.26 -38.64 18.91
CA VAL A 287 9.08 -37.80 19.17
C VAL A 287 8.75 -36.93 17.97
N ILE A 288 9.72 -36.24 17.38
CA ILE A 288 9.50 -35.38 16.21
C ILE A 288 9.00 -36.20 15.02
N ILE A 289 9.56 -37.38 14.76
CA ILE A 289 9.11 -38.26 13.67
C ILE A 289 7.66 -38.68 13.90
N THR A 290 7.32 -39.18 15.10
CA THR A 290 5.95 -39.61 15.41
C THR A 290 4.94 -38.46 15.31
N LEU A 291 5.31 -37.26 15.75
CA LEU A 291 4.46 -36.08 15.62
C LEU A 291 4.32 -35.62 14.17
N ALA A 292 5.38 -35.71 13.37
CA ALA A 292 5.35 -35.39 11.94
C ALA A 292 4.50 -36.39 11.14
N GLU A 293 4.60 -37.69 11.41
CA GLU A 293 3.76 -38.74 10.81
C GLU A 293 2.27 -38.52 11.09
N ARG A 294 1.95 -37.88 12.22
CA ARG A 294 0.59 -37.50 12.61
C ARG A 294 0.18 -36.10 12.13
N GLY A 295 1.02 -35.42 11.37
CA GLY A 295 0.77 -34.07 10.86
C GLY A 295 0.77 -32.96 11.92
N LYS A 296 1.29 -33.23 13.13
CA LYS A 296 1.36 -32.27 14.24
C LYS A 296 2.60 -31.38 14.17
N ILE A 297 3.67 -31.86 13.51
CA ILE A 297 4.89 -31.10 13.24
C ILE A 297 5.13 -31.06 11.73
N ILE A 298 5.54 -29.88 11.24
CA ILE A 298 6.04 -29.68 9.89
C ILE A 298 7.55 -29.53 9.96
N VAL A 299 8.30 -30.33 9.20
CA VAL A 299 9.76 -30.29 9.17
C VAL A 299 10.24 -29.59 7.91
N TYR A 300 10.97 -28.48 8.08
CA TYR A 300 11.49 -27.68 6.95
C TYR A 300 12.93 -28.04 6.57
N GLU A 301 13.72 -28.57 7.51
CA GLU A 301 15.12 -28.93 7.28
C GLU A 301 15.38 -30.40 7.57
N GLN A 302 16.09 -31.07 6.67
CA GLN A 302 16.61 -32.41 6.87
C GLN A 302 18.10 -32.49 6.50
N PRO A 303 18.96 -33.08 7.34
CA PRO A 303 18.66 -33.66 8.67
C PRO A 303 18.52 -32.59 9.76
N LEU A 304 17.66 -32.83 10.76
CA LEU A 304 17.56 -31.97 11.94
C LEU A 304 18.84 -32.07 12.78
N LYS A 305 19.43 -30.91 13.09
CA LYS A 305 20.58 -30.79 13.99
C LYS A 305 20.09 -30.63 15.43
N ILE A 306 19.99 -31.75 16.15
CA ILE A 306 19.63 -31.80 17.57
C ILE A 306 20.93 -31.83 18.38
N GLU A 307 21.07 -30.99 19.40
CA GLU A 307 22.28 -30.98 20.23
C GLU A 307 22.46 -32.32 20.98
N GLU A 308 23.71 -32.79 21.11
CA GLU A 308 24.04 -33.92 21.98
C GLU A 308 24.18 -33.35 23.39
N LYS A 309 23.16 -33.53 24.22
CA LYS A 309 23.16 -33.15 25.63
C LYS A 309 22.73 -34.36 26.45
N ALA A 310 23.52 -34.69 27.47
CA ALA A 310 23.09 -35.63 28.49
C ALA A 310 21.83 -35.08 29.17
N PRO A 311 20.84 -35.93 29.50
CA PRO A 311 19.65 -35.49 30.22
C PRO A 311 20.07 -34.78 31.51
N GLN A 312 19.54 -33.59 31.77
CA GLN A 312 19.79 -32.95 33.06
C GLN A 312 19.11 -33.78 34.16
N PRO A 313 19.83 -34.14 35.24
CA PRO A 313 19.32 -35.06 36.26
C PRO A 313 18.13 -34.50 37.05
N ASP A 314 18.02 -33.17 37.14
CA ASP A 314 17.01 -32.49 37.97
C ASP A 314 15.77 -32.01 37.18
N ALA A 315 15.79 -32.06 35.84
CA ALA A 315 14.71 -31.56 34.99
C ALA A 315 13.85 -32.71 34.45
N LYS A 316 12.52 -32.53 34.38
CA LYS A 316 11.63 -33.57 33.84
C LYS A 316 11.95 -33.80 32.36
N LEU A 317 11.99 -35.07 31.93
CA LEU A 317 12.31 -35.43 30.54
C LEU A 317 11.40 -34.72 29.52
N ILE A 318 10.13 -34.49 29.87
CA ILE A 318 9.21 -33.73 29.01
C ILE A 318 9.65 -32.29 28.79
N GLU A 319 10.14 -31.61 29.84
CA GLU A 319 10.59 -30.21 29.76
C GLU A 319 11.78 -30.11 28.80
N GLN A 320 12.73 -31.05 28.92
CA GLN A 320 13.90 -31.12 28.04
C GLN A 320 13.53 -31.35 26.57
N ILE A 321 12.54 -32.21 26.30
CA ILE A 321 12.04 -32.45 24.94
C ILE A 321 11.32 -31.22 24.40
N THR A 322 10.43 -30.61 25.20
CA THR A 322 9.69 -29.41 24.78
C THR A 322 10.60 -28.22 24.54
N ASP A 323 11.68 -28.07 25.31
CA ASP A 323 12.66 -27.00 25.15
C ASP A 323 13.46 -27.16 23.86
N GLU A 324 13.90 -28.38 23.53
CA GLU A 324 14.63 -28.62 22.28
C GLU A 324 13.71 -28.42 21.06
N ILE A 325 12.44 -28.86 21.13
CA ILE A 325 11.45 -28.58 20.08
C ILE A 325 11.17 -27.08 19.96
N ALA A 326 11.02 -26.36 21.07
CA ALA A 326 10.85 -24.91 21.07
C ALA A 326 12.04 -24.19 20.44
N LYS A 327 13.25 -24.67 20.68
CA LYS A 327 14.47 -24.15 20.04
C LYS A 327 14.51 -24.43 18.54
N LEU A 328 14.13 -25.62 18.10
CA LEU A 328 14.02 -25.96 16.68
C LEU A 328 12.96 -25.11 15.97
N GLN A 329 11.84 -24.81 16.65
CA GLN A 329 10.81 -23.90 16.16
C GLN A 329 11.34 -22.47 16.06
N ALA A 330 11.99 -21.95 17.11
CA ALA A 330 12.54 -20.60 17.15
C ALA A 330 13.65 -20.37 16.10
N THR A 331 14.44 -21.41 15.81
CA THR A 331 15.45 -21.41 14.73
C THR A 331 14.85 -21.74 13.35
N GLY A 332 13.54 -21.95 13.28
CA GLY A 332 12.79 -22.08 12.05
C GLY A 332 13.00 -23.41 11.31
N LYS A 333 13.52 -24.43 12.00
CA LYS A 333 13.78 -25.78 11.44
C LYS A 333 12.53 -26.62 11.33
N ILE A 334 11.57 -26.35 12.20
CA ILE A 334 10.25 -26.98 12.24
C ILE A 334 9.17 -25.92 12.49
N ASP A 335 7.92 -26.31 12.29
CA ASP A 335 6.75 -25.63 12.85
C ASP A 335 5.79 -26.65 13.46
N ILE A 336 4.88 -26.14 14.29
CA ILE A 336 3.84 -26.93 14.94
C ILE A 336 2.53 -26.61 14.23
N GLY A 337 1.87 -27.65 13.71
CA GLY A 337 0.57 -27.55 13.06
C GLY A 337 -0.48 -27.04 14.04
N THR A 338 -1.36 -26.16 13.59
CA THR A 338 -2.36 -25.54 14.45
C THR A 338 -3.62 -25.14 13.70
N ASP A 339 -4.73 -25.18 14.42
CA ASP A 339 -6.08 -24.76 14.02
C ASP A 339 -6.47 -23.41 14.63
N ILE A 340 -5.52 -22.67 15.19
CA ILE A 340 -5.77 -21.34 15.76
C ILE A 340 -6.45 -20.46 14.71
N ARG A 341 -7.53 -19.81 15.15
CA ARG A 341 -8.24 -18.79 14.38
C ARG A 341 -8.09 -17.42 15.01
N ALA A 342 -8.05 -16.41 14.16
CA ALA A 342 -8.08 -15.00 14.54
C ALA A 342 -9.41 -14.39 14.08
N VAL A 343 -9.96 -13.49 14.92
CA VAL A 343 -11.22 -12.80 14.63
C VAL A 343 -10.89 -11.39 14.16
N PHE A 344 -11.29 -11.03 12.95
CA PHE A 344 -11.13 -9.67 12.42
C PHE A 344 -12.47 -8.93 12.51
N THR A 345 -12.43 -7.66 12.93
CA THR A 345 -13.63 -6.81 13.05
C THR A 345 -13.35 -5.43 12.46
N GLY A 346 -14.30 -4.92 11.68
CA GLY A 346 -14.26 -3.60 11.05
C GLY A 346 -14.98 -3.61 9.69
N ASP A 347 -14.51 -2.82 8.72
CA ASP A 347 -15.17 -2.65 7.42
C ASP A 347 -15.32 -3.96 6.63
N LYS A 348 -16.57 -4.35 6.34
CA LYS A 348 -16.90 -5.60 5.63
C LYS A 348 -16.12 -5.81 4.33
N ARG A 349 -15.86 -4.75 3.55
CA ARG A 349 -15.15 -4.87 2.26
C ARG A 349 -13.71 -5.32 2.46
N ALA A 350 -13.04 -4.74 3.46
CA ALA A 350 -11.70 -5.18 3.86
C ALA A 350 -11.75 -6.58 4.48
N LEU A 351 -12.79 -6.92 5.24
CA LEU A 351 -12.94 -8.27 5.80
C LEU A 351 -13.11 -9.32 4.69
N GLU A 352 -13.93 -9.07 3.68
CA GLU A 352 -14.09 -9.97 2.52
C GLU A 352 -12.75 -10.27 1.83
N ASP A 353 -11.93 -9.24 1.61
CA ASP A 353 -10.60 -9.43 1.02
C ASP A 353 -9.63 -10.14 1.97
N ILE A 354 -9.74 -9.93 3.29
CA ILE A 354 -8.93 -10.66 4.31
C ILE A 354 -9.33 -12.14 4.34
N GLU A 355 -10.62 -12.43 4.27
CA GLU A 355 -11.14 -13.80 4.18
C GLU A 355 -10.62 -14.49 2.92
N LEU A 356 -10.76 -13.83 1.76
CA LEU A 356 -10.22 -14.33 0.49
C LEU A 356 -8.70 -14.57 0.55
N LEU A 357 -7.95 -13.64 1.18
CA LEU A 357 -6.52 -13.79 1.38
C LEU A 357 -6.20 -15.00 2.26
N ALA A 358 -6.95 -15.21 3.33
CA ALA A 358 -6.78 -16.34 4.25
C ALA A 358 -7.09 -17.69 3.58
N GLU A 359 -8.18 -17.77 2.81
CA GLU A 359 -8.56 -18.95 2.02
C GLU A 359 -7.51 -19.33 0.98
N ASN A 360 -6.73 -18.35 0.51
CA ASN A 360 -5.63 -18.53 -0.44
C ASN A 360 -4.25 -18.56 0.23
N GLY A 361 -4.19 -18.93 1.51
CA GLY A 361 -2.93 -19.19 2.22
C GLY A 361 -2.10 -17.94 2.53
N TYR A 362 -2.72 -16.76 2.58
CA TYR A 362 -2.03 -15.49 2.82
C TYR A 362 -0.92 -15.17 1.81
N GLY A 363 -1.08 -15.64 0.58
CA GLY A 363 -0.10 -15.44 -0.49
C GLY A 363 1.15 -16.31 -0.36
N GLU A 364 1.10 -17.38 0.43
CA GLU A 364 2.17 -18.35 0.60
C GLU A 364 1.66 -19.78 0.83
N ASN A 365 2.51 -20.77 0.55
CA ASN A 365 2.23 -22.16 0.86
C ASN A 365 2.72 -22.51 2.27
N ASN A 366 2.40 -23.72 2.74
CA ASN A 366 2.76 -24.21 4.07
C ASN A 366 4.28 -24.33 4.33
N PHE A 367 5.13 -24.06 3.33
CA PHE A 367 6.59 -24.11 3.39
C PHE A 367 7.25 -22.72 3.17
N GLY A 368 6.45 -21.65 3.13
CA GLY A 368 6.92 -20.27 2.92
C GLY A 368 7.23 -19.90 1.48
N GLY A 369 6.86 -20.75 0.52
CA GLY A 369 6.92 -20.45 -0.91
C GLY A 369 5.81 -19.49 -1.32
N ASN A 370 6.15 -18.46 -2.11
CA ASN A 370 5.19 -17.46 -2.57
C ASN A 370 4.10 -18.09 -3.45
N LEU A 371 2.84 -17.81 -3.13
CA LEU A 371 1.69 -18.08 -4.00
C LEU A 371 1.26 -16.81 -4.72
N SER A 372 0.69 -16.99 -5.92
CA SER A 372 0.07 -15.88 -6.64
C SER A 372 -1.22 -15.48 -5.93
N LEU A 373 -1.41 -14.18 -5.77
CA LEU A 373 -2.65 -13.64 -5.20
C LEU A 373 -3.81 -13.80 -6.21
N PRO A 374 -5.04 -14.06 -5.71
CA PRO A 374 -6.27 -14.00 -6.51
C PRO A 374 -6.38 -12.71 -7.33
N GLU A 375 -7.14 -12.76 -8.43
CA GLU A 375 -7.30 -11.62 -9.35
C GLU A 375 -7.85 -10.39 -8.63
N GLN A 376 -8.78 -10.59 -7.70
CA GLN A 376 -9.39 -9.56 -6.87
C GLN A 376 -8.37 -8.81 -5.99
N LEU A 377 -7.28 -9.48 -5.59
CA LEU A 377 -6.24 -8.95 -4.69
C LEU A 377 -4.99 -8.48 -5.43
N THR A 378 -5.05 -8.31 -6.75
CA THR A 378 -3.90 -7.90 -7.58
C THR A 378 -3.35 -6.53 -7.23
N TYR A 379 -4.17 -5.65 -6.66
CA TYR A 379 -3.76 -4.33 -6.19
C TYR A 379 -2.72 -4.38 -5.06
N LEU A 380 -2.59 -5.51 -4.33
CA LEU A 380 -1.57 -5.69 -3.29
C LEU A 380 -0.15 -5.93 -3.84
N ARG A 381 -0.02 -6.18 -5.16
CA ARG A 381 1.27 -6.39 -5.84
C ARG A 381 2.05 -5.10 -6.06
N GLN A 382 1.38 -3.94 -6.01
CA GLN A 382 1.97 -2.60 -6.07
C GLN A 382 2.54 -2.22 -4.70
#